data_AF-A0A7V4WFZ6-F1
#
_entry.id   AF-A0A7V4WFZ6-F1
#
_cell.length_a   1.000
_cell.length_b   1.000
_cell.length_c   1.000
_cell.angle_alpha   90.00
_cell.angle_beta   90.00
_cell.angle_gamma   90.00
#
_symmetry.space_group_name_H-M   'P 1'
#
loop_
_entity.id
_entity.type
_entity.pdbx_description
1 polymer ?
#
loop_
_entity_poly.entity_id
_entity_poly.type
_entity_poly.pdbx_seq_one_letter_code
_entity_poly.pdbx_strand_id
1 'polypeptide(L)'
;MDETISLLPFIESGGEGFLLDIPVLDSDRNLFQGYSYPFQIVDKGQHLSIIVKAGLKINDADRFKSLFLLVQRDDYPILPDDLTPFTNVSIDRIWLETIQSYSKDKNVFIVPKQLSREGKATAFRSLFYCKKQQKFFHPPCPECGTELDLCQDDTLLISKSLPPFSTSLKRYLFCSRCHAAKTNYEFYQFSRSADDLIFTKDRFDLIKDFSKLRSAVSSSFPCP
;
A
#
# COMPACT_ATOMS: atom_id res chain seq x y z
N MET A 1 0.16 17.33 -1.68
CA MET A 1 0.64 15.99 -1.29
C MET A 1 0.45 15.92 0.20
N ASP A 2 -0.51 15.13 0.64
CA ASP A 2 -0.62 14.82 2.06
C ASP A 2 0.67 14.12 2.51
N GLU A 3 1.08 14.42 3.74
CA GLU A 3 2.25 13.79 4.32
C GLU A 3 2.01 12.27 4.38
N THR A 4 2.98 11.47 3.93
CA THR A 4 2.94 10.01 4.02
C THR A 4 4.12 9.51 4.84
N ILE A 5 3.89 8.47 5.63
CA ILE A 5 4.91 7.86 6.48
C ILE A 5 5.33 6.49 5.94
N SER A 6 6.60 6.14 6.16
CA SER A 6 7.12 4.82 5.82
C SER A 6 6.88 3.84 6.97
N LEU A 7 6.42 2.64 6.66
CA LEU A 7 6.35 1.53 7.62
C LEU A 7 7.71 0.82 7.77
N LEU A 8 8.66 1.00 6.83
CA LEU A 8 9.95 0.31 6.80
C LEU A 8 10.75 0.40 8.10
N PRO A 9 10.85 1.56 8.79
CA PRO A 9 11.60 1.65 10.05
C PRO A 9 11.07 0.72 11.14
N PHE A 10 9.78 0.38 11.09
CA PHE A 10 9.13 -0.46 12.09
C PHE A 10 9.21 -1.95 11.74
N ILE A 11 9.40 -2.32 10.47
CA ILE A 11 9.39 -3.72 10.02
C ILE A 11 10.78 -4.25 9.63
N GLU A 12 11.75 -3.38 9.30
CA GLU A 12 13.10 -3.78 8.87
C GLU A 12 14.19 -3.49 9.90
N SER A 13 14.09 -2.37 10.64
CA SER A 13 15.21 -1.89 11.48
C SER A 13 14.90 -1.77 12.97
N GLY A 14 13.63 -1.84 13.35
CA GLY A 14 13.20 -1.68 14.74
C GLY A 14 13.52 -0.29 15.33
N GLY A 15 13.67 0.73 14.47
CA GLY A 15 14.34 2.00 14.79
C GLY A 15 13.68 2.86 15.87
N GLU A 16 12.47 2.49 16.33
CA GLU A 16 11.70 3.20 17.34
C GLU A 16 11.46 2.31 18.59
N GLY A 17 12.36 1.35 18.84
CA GLY A 17 12.36 0.48 20.03
C GLY A 17 11.49 -0.78 19.94
N PHE A 18 10.91 -1.05 18.76
CA PHE A 18 10.17 -2.27 18.48
C PHE A 18 10.29 -2.65 17.01
N LEU A 19 10.19 -3.94 16.72
CA LEU A 19 10.07 -4.50 15.38
C LEU A 19 8.69 -5.13 15.21
N LEU A 20 7.95 -4.67 14.20
CA LEU A 20 6.71 -5.25 13.74
C LEU A 20 7.04 -6.43 12.82
N ASP A 21 6.81 -7.63 13.33
CA ASP A 21 7.01 -8.88 12.61
C ASP A 21 5.71 -9.23 11.86
N ILE A 22 5.79 -9.36 10.54
CA ILE A 22 4.65 -9.72 9.69
C ILE A 22 4.98 -11.07 9.04
N PRO A 23 4.51 -12.20 9.61
CA PRO A 23 4.81 -13.53 9.10
C PRO A 23 4.41 -13.69 7.63
N VAL A 24 5.38 -14.12 6.84
CA VAL A 24 5.21 -14.43 5.42
C VAL A 24 5.03 -15.94 5.25
N LEU A 25 4.07 -16.33 4.43
CA LEU A 25 3.81 -17.73 4.12
C LEU A 25 4.74 -18.18 2.99
N ASP A 26 5.53 -19.22 3.28
CA ASP A 26 6.56 -19.75 2.38
C ASP A 26 5.99 -20.50 1.17
N SER A 27 4.68 -20.82 1.18
CA SER A 27 4.05 -21.62 0.14
C SER A 27 3.29 -20.79 -0.89
N ASP A 28 3.59 -21.01 -2.17
CA ASP A 28 2.74 -20.66 -3.32
C ASP A 28 1.38 -21.41 -3.32
N ARG A 29 1.06 -22.16 -2.27
CA ARG A 29 -0.16 -22.97 -2.13
C ARG A 29 -1.37 -22.20 -1.65
N ASN A 30 -1.24 -20.91 -1.33
CA ASN A 30 -2.39 -20.07 -1.03
C ASN A 30 -2.97 -19.47 -2.31
N LEU A 31 -3.51 -20.35 -3.17
CA LEU A 31 -4.50 -19.99 -4.16
C LEU A 31 -5.84 -19.71 -3.44
N PHE A 32 -5.88 -18.66 -2.63
CA PHE A 32 -7.15 -18.18 -2.08
C PHE A 32 -7.82 -17.30 -3.14
N GLN A 33 -8.65 -17.93 -3.98
CA GLN A 33 -9.61 -17.25 -4.87
C GLN A 33 -9.00 -16.08 -5.68
N GLY A 34 -7.86 -16.29 -6.34
CA GLY A 34 -7.31 -15.33 -7.30
C GLY A 34 -6.42 -14.22 -6.72
N TYR A 35 -6.19 -14.16 -5.41
CA TYR A 35 -5.27 -13.19 -4.78
C TYR A 35 -4.07 -13.89 -4.15
N SER A 36 -2.88 -13.65 -4.70
CA SER A 36 -1.61 -14.03 -4.05
C SER A 36 -1.27 -12.99 -2.99
N TYR A 37 -1.64 -13.25 -1.74
CA TYR A 37 -1.24 -12.42 -0.60
C TYR A 37 -0.13 -13.15 0.19
N PRO A 38 1.05 -12.52 0.40
CA PRO A 38 2.18 -13.20 1.03
C PRO A 38 2.01 -13.39 2.55
N PHE A 39 1.07 -12.69 3.17
CA PHE A 39 0.88 -12.69 4.63
C PHE A 39 -0.26 -13.62 5.08
N GLN A 40 -0.21 -14.02 6.34
CA GLN A 40 -1.28 -14.82 6.95
C GLN A 40 -2.53 -13.97 7.24
N ILE A 41 -3.52 -14.04 6.35
CA ILE A 41 -4.84 -13.42 6.54
C ILE A 41 -5.66 -14.25 7.54
N VAL A 42 -6.16 -13.59 8.58
CA VAL A 42 -6.98 -14.17 9.64
C VAL A 42 -8.46 -13.95 9.35
N ASP A 43 -8.80 -12.77 8.81
CA ASP A 43 -10.14 -12.42 8.37
C ASP A 43 -10.02 -11.55 7.10
N LYS A 44 -10.87 -11.82 6.10
CA LYS A 44 -10.92 -11.03 4.85
C LYS A 44 -11.80 -9.79 4.96
N GLY A 45 -12.44 -9.60 6.13
CA GLY A 45 -13.56 -8.69 6.27
C GLY A 45 -14.64 -9.00 5.24
N GLN A 46 -15.58 -8.07 5.07
CA GLN A 46 -16.47 -8.12 3.91
C GLN A 46 -15.78 -7.43 2.71
N HIS A 47 -15.68 -6.10 2.75
CA HIS A 47 -15.26 -5.34 1.57
C HIS A 47 -14.16 -4.29 1.84
N LEU A 48 -13.94 -3.87 3.08
CA LEU A 48 -13.17 -2.65 3.39
C LEU A 48 -11.76 -2.88 3.91
N SER A 49 -11.53 -4.01 4.55
CA SER A 49 -10.28 -4.29 5.24
C SER A 49 -9.97 -5.77 5.26
N ILE A 50 -8.73 -6.08 5.60
CA ILE A 50 -8.29 -7.43 5.93
C ILE A 50 -7.61 -7.39 7.29
N ILE A 51 -7.65 -8.51 8.01
CA ILE A 51 -6.93 -8.72 9.25
C ILE A 51 -5.77 -9.66 8.97
N VAL A 52 -4.56 -9.18 9.22
CA VAL A 52 -3.30 -9.92 9.03
C VAL A 52 -2.71 -10.27 10.38
N LYS A 53 -2.27 -11.51 10.56
CA LYS A 53 -1.54 -11.91 11.77
C LYS A 53 -0.18 -11.22 11.78
N ALA A 54 0.23 -10.66 12.91
CA ALA A 54 1.55 -10.09 13.09
C ALA A 54 2.02 -10.24 14.54
N GLY A 55 3.18 -9.67 14.86
CA GLY A 55 3.67 -9.60 16.22
C GLY A 55 4.58 -8.39 16.44
N LEU A 56 4.80 -8.06 17.70
CA LEU A 56 5.78 -7.06 18.13
C LEU A 56 6.91 -7.76 18.85
N LYS A 57 8.13 -7.49 18.41
CA LYS A 57 9.38 -7.80 19.14
C LYS A 57 9.88 -6.50 19.75
N ILE A 58 10.11 -6.49 21.06
CA ILE A 58 10.52 -5.27 21.80
C ILE A 58 11.94 -5.50 22.34
N ASN A 59 12.93 -4.80 21.77
CA ASN A 59 14.37 -4.91 22.08
C ASN A 59 14.92 -6.35 22.02
N ASP A 60 16.21 -6.54 22.37
CA ASP A 60 16.89 -7.85 22.45
C ASP A 60 16.26 -8.86 23.44
N ALA A 61 15.14 -8.51 24.06
CA ALA A 61 14.34 -9.48 24.77
C ALA A 61 13.54 -10.29 23.75
N ASP A 62 13.59 -11.61 23.88
CA ASP A 62 12.83 -12.60 23.08
C ASP A 62 11.29 -12.52 23.30
N ARG A 63 10.79 -11.35 23.75
CA ARG A 63 9.40 -11.07 24.04
C ARG A 63 8.67 -10.74 22.76
N PHE A 64 8.08 -11.79 22.20
CA PHE A 64 7.13 -11.70 21.10
C PHE A 64 5.70 -11.52 21.63
N LYS A 65 5.08 -10.38 21.33
CA LYS A 65 3.65 -10.16 21.58
C LYS A 65 2.87 -10.35 20.28
N SER A 66 2.00 -11.36 20.24
CA SER A 66 1.10 -11.55 19.09
C SER A 66 0.10 -10.40 18.99
N LEU A 67 -0.14 -9.92 17.78
CA LEU A 67 -1.19 -8.95 17.48
C LEU A 67 -1.83 -9.20 16.11
N PHE A 68 -2.83 -8.41 15.80
CA PHE A 68 -3.48 -8.41 14.49
C PHE A 68 -3.36 -7.02 13.88
N LEU A 69 -2.98 -6.96 12.60
CA LEU A 69 -2.97 -5.74 11.81
C LEU A 69 -4.28 -5.62 11.05
N LEU A 70 -4.96 -4.50 11.25
CA LEU A 70 -6.08 -4.10 10.44
C LEU A 70 -5.56 -3.28 9.24
N VAL A 71 -5.68 -3.84 8.03
CA VAL A 71 -5.04 -3.29 6.83
C VAL A 71 -6.11 -2.91 5.80
N GLN A 72 -5.93 -1.76 5.13
CA GLN A 72 -6.75 -1.42 3.96
C GLN A 72 -6.49 -2.42 2.83
N ARG A 73 -7.50 -2.62 1.99
CA ARG A 73 -7.30 -3.41 0.77
C ARG A 73 -6.56 -2.59 -0.28
N ASP A 74 -5.70 -3.27 -1.04
CA ASP A 74 -5.09 -2.70 -2.25
C ASP A 74 -6.14 -2.54 -3.38
N ASP A 75 -7.18 -3.36 -3.35
CA ASP A 75 -8.30 -3.35 -4.30
C ASP A 75 -9.62 -3.73 -3.59
N TYR A 76 -10.67 -2.92 -3.84
CA TYR A 76 -11.96 -3.02 -3.18
C TYR A 76 -12.95 -3.77 -4.08
N PRO A 77 -13.46 -4.94 -3.66
CA PRO A 77 -14.38 -5.75 -4.44
C PRO A 77 -15.81 -5.24 -4.23
N ILE A 78 -16.00 -3.93 -4.38
CA ILE A 78 -17.27 -3.25 -4.21
C ILE A 78 -17.78 -2.92 -5.60
N LEU A 79 -18.98 -3.41 -5.91
CA LEU A 79 -19.63 -3.07 -7.17
C LEU A 79 -19.98 -1.58 -7.18
N PRO A 80 -19.74 -0.87 -8.29
CA PRO A 80 -20.18 0.51 -8.43
C PRO A 80 -21.69 0.62 -8.18
N ASP A 81 -22.09 1.63 -7.41
CA ASP A 81 -23.47 2.04 -7.22
C ASP A 81 -23.57 3.52 -7.61
N ASP A 82 -24.32 3.81 -8.66
CA ASP A 82 -24.51 5.17 -9.18
C ASP A 82 -25.33 6.04 -8.21
N LEU A 83 -26.16 5.45 -7.35
CA LEU A 83 -27.00 6.18 -6.40
C LEU A 83 -26.26 6.51 -5.11
N THR A 84 -25.39 5.61 -4.65
CA THR A 84 -24.56 5.81 -3.46
C THR A 84 -23.09 5.47 -3.74
N PRO A 85 -22.38 6.32 -4.51
CA PRO A 85 -21.02 6.00 -4.93
C PRO A 85 -20.10 5.90 -3.73
N PHE A 86 -19.49 4.74 -3.59
CA PHE A 86 -18.48 4.49 -2.58
C PHE A 86 -17.10 4.76 -3.18
N THR A 87 -16.33 5.68 -2.58
CA THR A 87 -15.11 6.24 -3.18
C THR A 87 -13.92 6.21 -2.22
N ASN A 88 -12.72 6.56 -2.68
CA ASN A 88 -11.56 6.69 -1.79
C ASN A 88 -11.79 7.71 -0.67
N VAL A 89 -12.54 8.79 -0.90
CA VAL A 89 -12.92 9.75 0.17
C VAL A 89 -13.78 9.08 1.23
N SER A 90 -14.68 8.17 0.82
CA SER A 90 -15.49 7.39 1.76
C SER A 90 -14.62 6.43 2.57
N ILE A 91 -13.66 5.77 1.92
CA ILE A 91 -12.66 4.92 2.59
C ILE A 91 -11.84 5.72 3.60
N ASP A 92 -11.27 6.84 3.19
CA ASP A 92 -10.39 7.65 4.04
C ASP A 92 -11.13 8.17 5.27
N ARG A 93 -12.40 8.57 5.11
CA ARG A 93 -13.27 8.94 6.22
C ARG A 93 -13.51 7.77 7.18
N ILE A 94 -13.90 6.60 6.67
CA ILE A 94 -14.13 5.40 7.51
C ILE A 94 -12.85 5.02 8.25
N TRP A 95 -11.69 5.15 7.61
CA TRP A 95 -10.41 4.84 8.24
C TRP A 95 -9.99 5.83 9.31
N LEU A 96 -10.23 7.12 9.08
CA LEU A 96 -10.03 8.13 10.10
C LEU A 96 -10.92 7.87 11.32
N GLU A 97 -12.22 7.64 11.10
CA GLU A 97 -13.19 7.32 12.17
C GLU A 97 -12.78 6.05 12.93
N THR A 98 -12.30 5.02 12.21
CA THR A 98 -11.81 3.76 12.79
C THR A 98 -10.59 3.99 13.68
N ILE A 99 -9.57 4.72 13.20
CA ILE A 99 -8.36 5.02 13.97
C ILE A 99 -8.73 5.86 15.20
N GLN A 100 -9.59 6.87 15.05
CA GLN A 100 -10.04 7.71 16.17
C GLN A 100 -10.80 6.91 17.23
N SER A 101 -11.66 5.98 16.82
CA SER A 101 -12.37 5.07 17.74
C SER A 101 -11.38 4.20 18.53
N TYR A 102 -10.48 3.52 17.82
CA TYR A 102 -9.50 2.61 18.43
C TYR A 102 -8.41 3.31 19.24
N SER A 103 -8.10 4.57 18.96
CA SER A 103 -7.14 5.36 19.75
C SER A 103 -7.53 5.52 21.23
N LYS A 104 -8.81 5.30 21.56
CA LYS A 104 -9.34 5.35 22.93
C LYS A 104 -9.22 4.00 23.65
N ASP A 105 -8.93 2.91 22.93
CA ASP A 105 -8.81 1.56 23.46
C ASP A 105 -7.37 1.31 23.94
N LYS A 106 -7.23 0.89 25.20
CA LYS A 106 -5.94 0.59 25.84
C LYS A 106 -5.26 -0.66 25.27
N ASN A 107 -6.00 -1.50 24.54
CA ASN A 107 -5.49 -2.73 23.93
C ASN A 107 -4.97 -2.52 22.51
N VAL A 108 -5.16 -1.33 21.93
CA VAL A 108 -4.71 -1.03 20.58
C VAL A 108 -3.34 -0.40 20.60
N PHE A 109 -2.49 -0.89 19.70
CA PHE A 109 -1.22 -0.27 19.39
C PHE A 109 -1.35 0.55 18.10
N ILE A 110 -1.07 1.84 18.17
CA ILE A 110 -1.02 2.73 17.00
C ILE A 110 0.45 2.97 16.66
N VAL A 111 0.80 2.82 15.39
CA VAL A 111 2.16 3.06 14.92
C VAL A 111 2.51 4.54 15.13
N PRO A 112 3.70 4.86 15.68
CA PRO A 112 4.12 6.25 15.86
C PRO A 112 4.00 7.06 14.57
N LYS A 113 3.59 8.33 14.69
CA LYS A 113 3.38 9.28 13.57
C LYS A 113 2.19 8.99 12.65
N GLN A 114 1.45 7.90 12.88
CA GLN A 114 0.21 7.62 12.13
C GLN A 114 -0.91 8.61 12.48
N LEU A 115 -0.91 9.18 13.68
CA LEU A 115 -1.81 10.26 14.08
C LEU A 115 -1.02 11.55 14.26
N SER A 116 -1.43 12.60 13.56
CA SER A 116 -0.92 13.95 13.79
C SER A 116 -1.43 14.50 15.13
N ARG A 117 -0.78 15.55 15.65
CA ARG A 117 -1.24 16.27 16.84
C ARG A 117 -2.64 16.89 16.67
N GLU A 118 -3.08 17.09 15.43
CA GLU A 118 -4.40 17.60 15.05
C GLU A 118 -5.44 16.48 14.88
N GLY A 119 -5.09 15.23 15.15
CA GLY A 119 -5.99 14.08 15.00
C GLY A 119 -6.23 13.65 13.55
N LYS A 120 -5.39 14.10 12.60
CA LYS A 120 -5.41 13.61 11.21
C LYS A 120 -4.60 12.32 11.11
N ALA A 121 -5.14 11.33 10.43
CA ALA A 121 -4.42 10.10 10.14
C ALA A 121 -3.49 10.31 8.93
N THR A 122 -2.22 9.95 9.09
CA THR A 122 -1.21 9.98 8.03
C THR A 122 -1.25 8.66 7.28
N ALA A 123 -1.38 8.71 5.95
CA ALA A 123 -1.34 7.51 5.13
C ALA A 123 0.07 6.89 5.11
N PHE A 124 0.13 5.56 5.04
CA PHE A 124 1.39 4.87 4.80
C PHE A 124 1.72 4.85 3.31
N ARG A 125 3.00 4.98 2.98
CA ARG A 125 3.49 4.76 1.61
C ARG A 125 3.26 3.31 1.20
N SER A 126 3.04 3.11 -0.11
CA SER A 126 2.92 1.77 -0.69
C SER A 126 4.15 0.92 -0.38
N LEU A 127 3.89 -0.35 -0.06
CA LEU A 127 4.90 -1.28 0.41
C LEU A 127 4.85 -2.55 -0.42
N PHE A 128 6.01 -2.96 -0.95
CA PHE A 128 6.17 -4.17 -1.72
C PHE A 128 7.02 -5.15 -0.91
N TYR A 129 6.76 -6.45 -1.10
CA TYR A 129 7.52 -7.51 -0.46
C TYR A 129 8.20 -8.38 -1.51
N CYS A 130 9.53 -8.47 -1.44
CA CYS A 130 10.31 -9.35 -2.29
C CYS A 130 10.43 -10.73 -1.64
N LYS A 131 9.72 -11.75 -2.16
CA LYS A 131 9.85 -13.14 -1.66
C LYS A 131 11.29 -13.65 -1.73
N LYS A 132 12.02 -13.36 -2.81
CA LYS A 132 13.39 -13.85 -3.05
C LYS A 132 14.41 -13.31 -2.04
N GLN A 133 14.29 -12.04 -1.67
CA GLN A 133 15.20 -11.37 -0.74
C GLN A 133 14.62 -11.26 0.68
N GLN A 134 13.39 -11.74 0.87
CA GLN A 134 12.61 -11.65 2.10
C GLN A 134 12.56 -10.25 2.72
N LYS A 135 12.45 -9.22 1.88
CA LYS A 135 12.60 -7.82 2.28
C LYS A 135 11.45 -6.95 1.81
N PHE A 136 11.03 -6.02 2.67
CA PHE A 136 10.09 -4.97 2.31
C PHE A 136 10.79 -3.76 1.69
N PHE A 137 10.13 -3.12 0.72
CA PHE A 137 10.64 -1.91 0.08
C PHE A 137 9.52 -1.04 -0.49
N HIS A 138 9.79 0.25 -0.69
CA HIS A 138 8.91 1.12 -1.46
C HIS A 138 9.16 0.90 -2.96
N PRO A 139 8.11 0.74 -3.79
CA PRO A 139 8.27 0.43 -5.20
C PRO A 139 8.99 1.56 -5.94
N PRO A 140 10.16 1.33 -6.55
CA PRO A 140 10.86 2.35 -7.32
C PRO A 140 10.20 2.58 -8.68
N CYS A 141 10.34 3.77 -9.23
CA CYS A 141 9.94 4.09 -10.59
C CYS A 141 10.84 3.32 -11.57
N PRO A 142 10.29 2.52 -12.50
CA PRO A 142 11.08 1.76 -13.47
C PRO A 142 12.03 2.59 -14.34
N GLU A 143 11.74 3.89 -14.51
CA GLU A 143 12.45 4.78 -15.42
C GLU A 143 13.60 5.55 -14.75
N CYS A 144 13.47 5.92 -13.46
CA CYS A 144 14.45 6.77 -12.79
C CYS A 144 14.85 6.30 -11.38
N GLY A 145 14.28 5.20 -10.89
CA GLY A 145 14.62 4.60 -9.61
C GLY A 145 14.06 5.29 -8.37
N THR A 146 13.48 6.50 -8.47
CA THR A 146 12.85 7.16 -7.31
C THR A 146 11.55 6.47 -6.93
N GLU A 147 11.20 6.45 -5.65
CA GLU A 147 9.95 5.83 -5.16
C GLU A 147 8.70 6.32 -5.92
N LEU A 148 7.74 5.42 -6.13
CA LEU A 148 6.42 5.75 -6.64
C LEU A 148 5.51 6.19 -5.49
N ASP A 149 4.68 7.21 -5.77
CA ASP A 149 3.74 7.80 -4.83
C ASP A 149 2.29 7.54 -5.29
N LEU A 150 1.35 7.52 -4.34
CA LEU A 150 -0.08 7.50 -4.64
C LEU A 150 -0.51 8.86 -5.22
N CYS A 151 -1.10 8.85 -6.42
CA CYS A 151 -1.68 10.05 -7.03
C CYS A 151 -3.07 10.31 -6.47
N GLN A 152 -3.20 11.41 -5.71
CA GLN A 152 -4.48 11.94 -5.23
C GLN A 152 -4.93 13.21 -5.98
N ASP A 153 -4.13 13.67 -6.95
CA ASP A 153 -4.47 14.84 -7.75
C ASP A 153 -5.48 14.46 -8.85
N ASP A 154 -6.74 14.75 -8.60
CA ASP A 154 -7.84 14.51 -9.54
C ASP A 154 -7.64 15.22 -10.87
N THR A 155 -7.09 16.44 -10.87
CA THR A 155 -6.86 17.20 -12.11
C THR A 155 -5.84 16.47 -12.98
N LEU A 156 -4.79 15.95 -12.34
CA LEU A 156 -3.78 15.16 -13.03
C LEU A 156 -4.35 13.86 -13.60
N LEU A 157 -5.15 13.13 -12.83
CA LEU A 157 -5.79 11.88 -13.27
C LEU A 157 -6.75 12.13 -14.43
N ILE A 158 -7.60 13.15 -14.34
CA ILE A 158 -8.55 13.55 -15.40
C ILE A 158 -7.81 13.94 -16.68
N SER A 159 -6.67 14.64 -16.58
CA SER A 159 -5.86 15.04 -17.75
C SER A 159 -5.31 13.84 -18.53
N LYS A 160 -5.22 12.67 -17.88
CA LYS A 160 -4.84 11.38 -18.46
C LYS A 160 -6.04 10.47 -18.71
N SER A 161 -7.25 11.02 -18.58
CA SER A 161 -8.53 10.34 -18.72
C SER A 161 -8.69 9.14 -17.76
N LEU A 162 -7.97 9.17 -16.63
CA LEU A 162 -8.10 8.19 -15.56
C LEU A 162 -9.21 8.62 -14.60
N PRO A 163 -9.94 7.65 -14.00
CA PRO A 163 -10.85 7.91 -12.89
C PRO A 163 -10.20 8.76 -11.79
N PRO A 164 -10.85 9.85 -11.33
CA PRO A 164 -10.33 10.67 -10.24
C PRO A 164 -10.21 9.86 -8.95
N PHE A 165 -9.26 10.23 -8.08
CA PHE A 165 -9.08 9.59 -6.79
C PHE A 165 -10.32 9.82 -5.92
N SER A 166 -10.84 11.06 -5.86
CA SER A 166 -11.89 11.41 -4.91
C SER A 166 -13.26 10.80 -5.22
N THR A 167 -13.53 10.52 -6.50
CA THR A 167 -14.83 10.04 -7.00
C THR A 167 -14.84 8.58 -7.45
N SER A 168 -13.74 7.85 -7.26
CA SER A 168 -13.65 6.42 -7.58
C SER A 168 -12.99 5.63 -6.46
N LEU A 169 -12.93 4.30 -6.59
CA LEU A 169 -12.11 3.42 -5.75
C LEU A 169 -10.75 3.11 -6.38
N LYS A 170 -10.46 3.66 -7.56
CA LYS A 170 -9.21 3.41 -8.26
C LYS A 170 -8.08 4.20 -7.60
N ARG A 171 -6.94 3.53 -7.44
CA ARG A 171 -5.74 4.08 -6.81
C ARG A 171 -4.56 3.87 -7.75
N TYR A 172 -3.89 4.95 -8.11
CA TYR A 172 -2.79 4.92 -9.07
C TYR A 172 -1.50 5.36 -8.43
N LEU A 173 -0.46 4.55 -8.59
CA LEU A 173 0.91 4.93 -8.29
C LEU A 173 1.53 5.62 -9.50
N PHE A 174 2.26 6.70 -9.28
CA PHE A 174 2.98 7.43 -10.30
C PHE A 174 4.32 7.96 -9.77
N CYS A 175 5.17 8.41 -10.68
CA CYS A 175 6.45 9.03 -10.31
C CYS A 175 6.36 10.54 -10.45
N SER A 176 6.35 11.24 -9.32
CA SER A 176 6.36 12.72 -9.25
C SER A 176 7.54 13.34 -10.00
N ARG A 177 8.74 12.73 -9.92
CA ARG A 177 9.94 13.18 -10.64
C ARG A 177 9.81 13.01 -12.16
N CYS A 178 9.32 11.88 -12.63
CA CYS A 178 9.10 11.68 -14.07
C CYS A 178 7.99 12.59 -14.60
N HIS A 179 6.93 12.81 -13.84
CA HIS A 179 5.88 13.76 -14.18
C HIS A 179 6.45 15.18 -14.38
N ALA A 180 7.32 15.65 -13.47
CA ALA A 180 7.93 16.97 -13.58
C ALA A 180 8.92 17.09 -14.77
N ALA A 181 9.54 15.98 -15.19
CA ALA A 181 10.61 15.98 -16.19
C ALA A 181 10.18 15.56 -17.61
N LYS A 182 9.05 14.87 -17.76
CA LYS A 182 8.62 14.26 -19.02
C LYS A 182 7.13 14.50 -19.27
N THR A 183 6.77 14.67 -20.54
CA THR A 183 5.35 14.79 -20.96
C THR A 183 4.60 13.45 -20.85
N ASN A 184 5.32 12.34 -21.06
CA ASN A 184 4.81 10.98 -20.96
C ASN A 184 5.46 10.26 -19.77
N TYR A 185 4.61 9.72 -18.89
CA TYR A 185 4.97 8.92 -17.74
C TYR A 185 3.78 8.00 -17.43
N GLU A 186 4.05 6.93 -16.70
CA GLU A 186 3.11 5.83 -16.49
C GLU A 186 2.40 5.93 -15.14
N PHE A 187 1.16 5.45 -15.12
CA PHE A 187 0.39 5.19 -13.90
C PHE A 187 0.22 3.68 -13.73
N TYR A 188 0.28 3.22 -12.48
CA TYR A 188 0.17 1.81 -12.14
C TYR A 188 -0.97 1.61 -11.12
N GLN A 189 -1.90 0.71 -11.39
CA GLN A 189 -2.94 0.29 -10.44
C GLN A 189 -2.68 -1.12 -9.91
N PHE A 190 -3.37 -1.52 -8.84
CA PHE A 190 -3.18 -2.86 -8.28
C PHE A 190 -3.69 -3.97 -9.22
N SER A 191 -4.92 -3.81 -9.73
CA SER A 191 -5.62 -4.76 -10.60
C SER A 191 -6.36 -3.99 -11.69
N ARG A 192 -6.40 -4.57 -12.89
CA ARG A 192 -7.28 -4.11 -13.97
C ARG A 192 -8.67 -4.70 -13.82
N SER A 193 -9.69 -3.92 -14.16
CA SER A 193 -11.05 -4.42 -14.41
C SER A 193 -11.31 -4.52 -15.91
N ALA A 194 -12.26 -5.37 -16.31
CA ALA A 194 -12.80 -5.37 -17.67
C ALA A 194 -13.50 -4.04 -18.00
N ASP A 195 -13.95 -3.31 -16.98
CA ASP A 195 -14.63 -2.01 -17.11
C ASP A 195 -13.65 -0.83 -17.28
N ASP A 196 -12.33 -1.08 -17.25
CA ASP A 196 -11.33 -0.03 -17.41
C ASP A 196 -11.33 0.46 -18.87
N LEU A 197 -11.90 1.64 -19.10
CA LEU A 197 -12.02 2.27 -20.42
C LEU A 197 -10.68 2.61 -21.06
N ILE A 198 -9.62 2.72 -20.26
CA ILE A 198 -8.27 3.05 -20.69
C ILE A 198 -7.31 2.00 -20.16
N PHE A 199 -6.45 1.53 -21.06
CA PHE A 199 -5.37 0.64 -20.67
C PHE A 199 -4.47 1.34 -19.66
N THR A 200 -4.50 0.83 -18.43
CA THR A 200 -3.60 1.26 -17.36
C THR A 200 -2.78 0.06 -16.91
N LYS A 201 -1.49 0.25 -16.68
CA LYS A 201 -0.60 -0.82 -16.22
C LYS A 201 -1.03 -1.31 -14.84
N ASP A 202 -1.03 -2.62 -14.64
CA ASP A 202 -1.27 -3.22 -13.32
C ASP A 202 0.04 -3.57 -12.59
N ARG A 203 -0.09 -4.21 -11.43
CA ARG A 203 1.05 -4.66 -10.62
C ARG A 203 1.97 -5.64 -11.36
N PHE A 204 1.46 -6.47 -12.25
CA PHE A 204 2.29 -7.41 -13.02
C PHE A 204 3.06 -6.68 -14.11
N ASP A 205 2.44 -5.68 -14.74
CA ASP A 205 3.10 -4.82 -15.70
C ASP A 205 4.20 -3.99 -15.02
N LEU A 206 3.97 -3.48 -13.80
CA LEU A 206 5.00 -2.84 -12.98
C LEU A 206 6.18 -3.77 -12.68
N ILE A 207 5.91 -5.01 -12.28
CA ILE A 207 6.95 -6.01 -12.01
C ILE A 207 7.78 -6.30 -13.27
N LYS A 208 7.15 -6.39 -14.45
CA LYS A 208 7.88 -6.55 -15.72
C LYS A 208 8.73 -5.32 -16.03
N ASP A 209 8.20 -4.12 -15.80
CA ASP A 209 8.91 -2.87 -16.04
C ASP A 209 10.15 -2.71 -15.15
N PHE A 210 10.20 -3.34 -13.96
CA PHE A 210 11.42 -3.38 -13.14
C PHE A 210 12.63 -4.03 -13.83
N SER A 211 12.44 -4.77 -14.92
CA SER A 211 13.56 -5.22 -15.77
C SER A 211 14.43 -4.05 -16.28
N LYS A 212 13.83 -2.87 -16.52
CA LYS A 212 14.53 -1.64 -16.93
C LYS A 212 15.47 -1.12 -15.84
N LEU A 213 15.14 -1.34 -14.57
CA LEU A 213 16.00 -0.97 -13.44
C LEU A 213 17.22 -1.88 -13.34
N ARG A 214 17.08 -3.16 -13.69
CA ARG A 214 18.22 -4.10 -13.66
C ARG A 214 19.35 -3.67 -14.59
N SER A 215 19.01 -3.02 -15.72
CA SER A 215 19.98 -2.47 -16.66
C SER A 215 20.58 -1.11 -16.25
N ALA A 216 19.86 -0.32 -15.44
CA ALA A 216 20.23 1.07 -15.14
C ALA A 216 20.82 1.27 -13.73
N VAL A 217 20.40 0.46 -12.75
CA VAL A 217 20.72 0.63 -11.32
C VAL A 217 20.82 -0.74 -10.64
N SER A 218 21.83 -1.53 -11.02
CA SER A 218 21.95 -2.93 -10.57
C SER A 218 22.21 -3.10 -9.07
N SER A 219 22.67 -2.06 -8.37
CA SER A 219 23.05 -2.15 -6.95
C SER A 219 22.01 -1.64 -5.95
N SER A 220 20.98 -0.93 -6.37
CA SER A 220 20.02 -0.30 -5.43
C SER A 220 18.61 -0.88 -5.47
N PHE A 221 18.28 -1.75 -6.44
CA PHE A 221 16.95 -2.36 -6.49
C PHE A 221 16.83 -3.52 -5.49
N PRO A 222 15.90 -3.47 -4.51
CA PRO A 222 15.84 -4.50 -3.45
C PRO A 222 15.35 -5.88 -3.90
N CYS A 223 14.91 -6.07 -5.15
CA CYS A 223 14.35 -7.35 -5.63
C CYS A 223 14.82 -7.76 -7.05
N PRO A 224 16.12 -8.00 -7.27
CA PRO A 224 16.70 -8.30 -8.58
C PRO A 224 16.43 -9.73 -9.07
#